data_AF-A0A536TU76-F1
#
_entry.id   AF-A0A536TU76-F1
#
_cell.length_a   1.000
_cell.length_b   1.000
_cell.length_c   1.000
_cell.angle_alpha   90.00
_cell.angle_beta   90.00
_cell.angle_gamma   90.00
#
_symmetry.space_group_name_H-M   'P 1'
#
loop_
_entity.id
_entity.type
_entity.pdbx_description
1 polymer ?
#
loop_
_entity_poly.entity_id
_entity_poly.type
_entity_poly.pdbx_seq_one_letter_code
_entity_poly.pdbx_strand_id
1 'polypeptide(L)' 'MKPRTRRFAWIAAGLGILGIAAALVLSAFQSNLVFFFTPSQIAAKESPQGRPF' A
#
# COMPACT_ATOMS: atom_id res chain seq x y z
N MET A 1 -5.24 -12.81 31.85
CA MET A 1 -5.06 -13.50 30.54
C MET A 1 -4.23 -14.76 30.75
N LYS A 2 -4.65 -15.92 30.25
CA LYS A 2 -3.82 -17.14 30.34
C LYS A 2 -2.54 -16.94 29.50
N PRO A 3 -1.38 -17.47 29.92
CA PRO A 3 -0.10 -17.29 29.19
C PRO A 3 -0.19 -17.66 27.70
N ARG A 4 -0.99 -18.68 27.38
CA ARG A 4 -1.29 -19.11 26.00
C ARG A 4 -1.96 -18.02 25.16
N THR A 5 -2.98 -17.35 25.70
CA THR A 5 -3.73 -16.30 24.99
C THR A 5 -2.87 -15.06 24.77
N ARG A 6 -1.99 -14.74 25.73
CA ARG A 6 -1.03 -13.62 25.59
C ARG A 6 -0.05 -13.87 24.44
N ARG A 7 0.44 -15.11 24.27
CA ARG A 7 1.30 -15.47 23.13
C ARG A 7 0.58 -15.32 21.79
N PHE A 8 -0.64 -15.84 21.68
CA PHE A 8 -1.44 -15.69 20.46
C PHE A 8 -1.78 -14.23 20.15
N ALA A 9 -2.05 -13.41 21.16
CA ALA A 9 -2.29 -11.98 20.97
C ALA A 9 -1.07 -11.28 20.35
N TRP A 10 0.15 -11.59 20.80
CA TRP A 10 1.38 -11.04 20.21
C TRP A 10 1.62 -11.51 18.78
N ILE A 11 1.36 -12.80 18.49
CA ILE A 11 1.48 -13.33 17.14
C ILE A 11 0.48 -12.66 16.19
N ALA A 12 -0.79 -12.54 16.61
CA ALA A 12 -1.82 -11.88 15.83
C ALA A 12 -1.51 -10.39 15.60
N ALA A 13 -1.00 -9.69 16.62
CA ALA A 13 -0.55 -8.31 16.48
C ALA A 13 0.60 -8.19 15.47
N GLY A 14 1.59 -9.07 15.54
CA GLY A 14 2.70 -9.12 14.57
C GLY A 14 2.23 -9.37 13.15
N LEU A 15 1.34 -10.36 12.95
CA LEU A 15 0.75 -10.65 11.65
C LEU A 15 -0.08 -9.47 11.12
N GLY A 16 -0.81 -8.77 12.00
CA GLY A 16 -1.55 -7.56 11.64
C GLY A 16 -0.64 -6.45 11.13
N ILE A 17 0.48 -6.19 11.82
CA ILE A 17 1.47 -5.19 11.40
C ILE A 17 2.07 -5.56 10.04
N LEU A 18 2.45 -6.83 9.84
CA LEU A 18 3.01 -7.29 8.57
C LEU A 18 1.99 -7.17 7.42
N GLY A 19 0.72 -7.48 7.68
CA GLY A 19 -0.36 -7.31 6.70
C GLY A 19 -0.57 -5.85 6.31
N ILE A 20 -0.57 -4.94 7.28
CA ILE A 20 -0.68 -3.49 7.02
C ILE A 20 0.53 -3.01 6.20
N ALA A 21 1.75 -3.42 6.56
CA ALA A 21 2.95 -3.06 5.81
C ALA A 21 2.88 -3.55 4.36
N ALA A 22 2.49 -4.80 4.12
CA ALA A 22 2.33 -5.34 2.78
C ALA A 22 1.26 -4.59 1.98
N ALA A 23 0.13 -4.25 2.61
CA ALA A 23 -0.94 -3.48 1.96
C ALA A 23 -0.48 -2.07 1.57
N LEU A 24 0.27 -1.38 2.44
CA LEU A 24 0.83 -0.06 2.16
C LEU A 24 1.88 -0.14 1.04
N VAL A 25 2.76 -1.14 1.05
CA VAL A 25 3.74 -1.34 -0.02
C VAL A 25 3.02 -1.63 -1.33
N LEU A 26 2.02 -2.51 -1.36
CA LEU A 26 1.25 -2.79 -2.57
C LEU A 26 0.50 -1.55 -3.07
N SER A 27 -0.11 -0.77 -2.18
CA SER A 27 -0.79 0.48 -2.52
C SER A 27 0.18 1.53 -3.07
N ALA A 28 1.36 1.67 -2.45
CA ALA A 28 2.42 2.54 -2.93
C ALA A 28 2.93 2.04 -4.29
N PHE A 29 3.07 0.73 -4.47
CA PHE A 29 3.46 0.14 -5.74
C PHE A 29 2.40 0.41 -6.81
N GLN A 30 1.11 0.21 -6.54
CA GLN A 30 0.03 0.56 -7.47
C GLN A 30 0.01 2.07 -7.80
N SER A 31 0.28 2.92 -6.82
CA SER A 31 0.27 4.38 -6.98
C SER A 31 1.53 4.92 -7.65
N ASN A 32 2.65 4.19 -7.59
CA ASN A 32 3.97 4.58 -8.07
C ASN A 32 4.47 3.68 -9.22
N LEU A 33 3.65 2.71 -9.64
CA LEU A 33 3.76 2.07 -10.93
C LEU A 33 3.46 3.18 -11.94
N VAL A 34 4.56 3.78 -12.40
CA VAL A 34 4.69 4.48 -13.67
C VAL A 34 4.17 3.52 -14.75
N PHE A 35 2.85 3.37 -14.85
CA PHE A 35 2.26 3.29 -16.17
C PHE A 35 2.78 4.54 -16.83
N PHE A 36 3.81 4.37 -17.67
CA PHE A 36 4.16 5.34 -18.68
C PHE A 36 2.83 5.84 -19.21
N PHE A 37 2.41 7.04 -18.79
CA PHE A 37 1.19 7.62 -19.32
C PHE A 37 1.40 7.58 -20.82
N THR A 38 0.55 6.84 -21.52
CA THR A 38 0.69 6.78 -22.97
C THR A 38 0.49 8.21 -23.50
N PRO A 39 1.12 8.61 -24.62
CA PRO A 39 0.96 9.97 -25.14
C PRO A 39 -0.51 10.38 -25.29
N SER A 40 -1.41 9.41 -25.53
CA SER A 40 -2.86 9.61 -25.57
C SER A 40 -3.49 9.94 -24.21
N GLN A 41 -3.05 9.34 -23.11
CA GLN A 41 -3.57 9.63 -21.74
C GLN A 41 -3.11 10.99 -21.22
N ILE A 42 -1.90 11.43 -21.60
CA ILE A 42 -1.42 12.80 -21.33
C ILE A 42 -2.25 13.81 -22.15
N ALA A 43 -2.48 13.53 -23.44
CA ALA A 43 -3.30 14.37 -24.31
C ALA A 43 -4.77 14.46 -23.83
N ALA A 44 -5.29 13.38 -23.23
CA ALA A 44 -6.62 13.31 -22.63
C ALA A 44 -6.75 13.96 -21.24
N LYS A 45 -5.65 14.50 -20.66
CA LYS A 45 -5.61 15.15 -19.33
C LYS A 45 -6.03 14.27 -18.14
N GLU A 46 -5.89 12.95 -18.25
CA GLU A 46 -6.23 12.00 -17.17
C GLU A 46 -5.10 11.83 -16.13
N SER A 47 -3.96 12.51 -16.33
CA SER A 47 -2.86 12.54 -15.36
C SER A 47 -3.16 13.52 -14.22
N PRO A 48 -2.93 13.16 -12.94
CA PRO A 48 -3.14 14.06 -11.81
C PRO A 48 -2.30 15.34 -11.94
N GLN A 49 -2.93 16.43 -12.37
CA GLN A 49 -2.29 17.74 -12.38
C GLN A 49 -2.29 18.29 -10.96
N GLY A 50 -1.14 18.25 -10.29
CA GLY A 50 -0.93 19.03 -9.07
C GLY A 50 -0.39 18.30 -7.85
N ARG A 51 0.29 17.15 -8.00
CA ARG A 51 1.21 16.69 -6.94
C ARG A 51 2.64 16.79 -7.45
N PRO A 52 3.47 17.71 -6.91
CA PRO A 52 4.89 17.66 -7.18
C PRO A 52 5.44 16.34 -6.65
N PHE A 53 6.36 15.77 -7.42
CA PHE A 53 7.13 14.56 -7.12
C PHE A 53 7.89 14.70 -5.81
#